data_AF-A0AAD6F3M1-F1
#
_entry.id   AF-A0AAD6F3M1-F1
#
_cell.length_a   1.000
_cell.length_b   1.000
_cell.length_c   1.000
_cell.angle_alpha   90.00
_cell.angle_beta   90.00
_cell.angle_gamma   90.00
#
_symmetry.space_group_name_H-M   'P 1'
#
loop_
_entity.id
_entity.type
_entity.pdbx_description
1 polymer ?
#
loop_
_entity_poly.entity_id
_entity_poly.type
_entity_poly.pdbx_seq_one_letter_code
_entity_poly.pdbx_strand_id
1 'polypeptide(L)'
;MFQRKLPDAVNFWLGEASAVTSMHKDHYENLYCVISGEKNFILLPPTDRPFIPYGMYQPAVYHQRDDGEFEVVDQSDSEKVPWIPLDPLDPDLDRFPQYRHAQPVRCSVKAGEMLFLPSLWFHHVQQSHGCIAVNFWYDMEYDIKYNYFQLLETLSGST
;
A
#
# COMPACT_ATOMS: atom_id res chain seq x y z
N MET A 1 -32.41 10.23 6.03
CA MET A 1 -32.44 8.79 5.71
C MET A 1 -31.00 8.41 5.38
N PHE A 2 -30.27 7.73 6.27
CA PHE A 2 -28.89 7.34 6.00
C PHE A 2 -28.92 6.20 4.97
N GLN A 3 -28.43 6.44 3.75
CA GLN A 3 -28.18 5.37 2.79
C GLN A 3 -27.05 4.50 3.34
N ARG A 4 -27.33 3.21 3.58
CA ARG A 4 -26.30 2.22 3.91
C ARG A 4 -25.46 1.98 2.64
N LYS A 5 -24.23 2.50 2.60
CA LYS A 5 -23.24 2.13 1.58
C LYS A 5 -22.73 0.71 1.91
N LEU A 6 -22.85 -0.20 0.95
CA LEU A 6 -22.21 -1.52 1.03
C LEU A 6 -20.74 -1.40 0.59
N PRO A 7 -19.84 -2.27 1.09
CA PRO A 7 -18.47 -2.29 0.61
C PRO A 7 -18.43 -2.74 -0.86
N ASP A 8 -17.54 -2.13 -1.63
CA ASP A 8 -17.24 -2.50 -3.02
C ASP A 8 -16.55 -3.86 -3.10
N ALA A 9 -15.73 -4.19 -2.10
CA ALA A 9 -15.09 -5.48 -1.96
C ALA A 9 -14.97 -5.93 -0.50
N VAL A 10 -15.02 -7.24 -0.30
CA VAL A 10 -14.71 -7.91 0.97
C VAL A 10 -13.64 -8.96 0.68
N ASN A 11 -12.42 -8.71 1.13
CA ASN A 11 -11.28 -9.57 0.81
C ASN A 11 -10.91 -10.45 1.99
N PHE A 12 -10.55 -11.69 1.69
CA PHE A 12 -9.95 -12.62 2.64
C PHE A 12 -8.44 -12.67 2.45
N TRP A 13 -7.70 -12.64 3.56
CA TRP A 13 -6.23 -12.70 3.57
C TRP A 13 -5.76 -13.85 4.46
N LEU A 14 -4.86 -14.68 3.90
CA LEU A 14 -4.07 -15.68 4.61
C LEU A 14 -2.67 -15.68 3.99
N GLY A 15 -1.63 -15.62 4.81
CA GLY A 15 -0.26 -15.55 4.30
C GLY A 15 0.81 -16.00 5.27
N GLU A 16 1.99 -16.27 4.73
CA GLU A 16 3.20 -16.54 5.49
C GLU A 16 3.82 -15.24 6.04
N ALA A 17 4.69 -15.36 7.05
CA ALA A 17 5.38 -14.20 7.63
C ALA A 17 6.33 -13.50 6.63
N SER A 18 6.81 -14.23 5.62
CA SER A 18 7.69 -13.75 4.55
C SER A 18 6.96 -12.92 3.49
N ALA A 19 5.63 -13.04 3.38
CA ALA A 19 4.85 -12.26 2.44
C ALA A 19 4.65 -10.84 2.97
N VAL A 20 5.29 -9.88 2.29
CA VAL A 20 5.27 -8.45 2.62
C VAL A 20 4.59 -7.68 1.49
N THR A 21 3.64 -6.82 1.84
CA THR A 21 3.05 -5.88 0.89
C THR A 21 3.86 -4.58 0.91
N SER A 22 4.50 -4.25 -0.21
CA SER A 22 5.34 -3.05 -0.35
C SER A 22 4.54 -1.76 -0.12
N MET A 23 5.25 -0.66 0.12
CA MET A 23 4.63 0.66 0.32
C MET A 23 3.78 1.07 -0.91
N HIS A 24 2.51 1.38 -0.68
CA HIS A 24 1.56 1.85 -1.71
C HIS A 24 0.39 2.60 -1.06
N LYS A 25 -0.53 3.15 -1.85
CA LYS A 25 -1.78 3.77 -1.38
C LYS A 25 -2.97 3.25 -2.18
N ASP A 26 -4.14 3.26 -1.55
CA ASP A 26 -5.42 2.89 -2.18
C ASP A 26 -6.38 4.08 -2.26
N HIS A 27 -7.31 4.03 -3.22
CA HIS A 27 -8.43 4.99 -3.33
C HIS A 27 -9.67 4.51 -2.56
N TYR A 28 -9.47 3.78 -1.46
CA TYR A 28 -10.53 3.15 -0.67
C TYR A 28 -10.41 3.55 0.80
N GLU A 29 -11.55 3.76 1.44
CA GLU A 29 -11.65 3.71 2.89
C GLU A 29 -11.61 2.23 3.32
N ASN A 30 -10.60 1.85 4.08
CA ASN A 30 -10.30 0.46 4.37
C ASN A 30 -10.51 0.13 5.85
N LEU A 31 -11.45 -0.79 6.13
CA LEU A 31 -11.61 -1.38 7.47
C LEU A 31 -10.90 -2.72 7.52
N TYR A 32 -9.69 -2.74 8.08
CA TYR A 32 -8.82 -3.91 8.13
C TYR A 32 -8.98 -4.66 9.46
N CYS A 33 -9.57 -5.85 9.42
CA CYS A 33 -9.91 -6.64 10.60
C CYS A 33 -8.99 -7.86 10.71
N VAL A 34 -8.26 -8.00 11.81
CA VAL A 34 -7.42 -9.18 12.04
C VAL A 34 -8.21 -10.22 12.83
N ILE A 35 -8.34 -11.41 12.27
CA ILE A 35 -9.10 -12.53 12.86
C ILE A 35 -8.18 -13.43 13.68
N SER A 36 -6.98 -13.72 13.17
CA SER A 36 -5.97 -14.54 13.83
C SER A 36 -4.57 -14.01 13.51
N GLY A 37 -3.66 -14.06 14.48
CA GLY A 37 -2.31 -13.51 14.36
C GLY A 37 -2.26 -12.00 14.57
N GLU A 38 -1.38 -11.35 13.83
CA GLU A 38 -1.13 -9.91 13.86
C GLU A 38 -0.64 -9.38 12.51
N LYS A 39 -1.00 -8.13 12.23
CA LYS A 39 -0.55 -7.33 11.08
C LYS A 39 0.22 -6.11 11.58
N ASN A 40 1.39 -5.86 11.02
CA ASN A 40 2.25 -4.74 11.37
C ASN A 40 2.28 -3.75 10.20
N PHE A 41 1.78 -2.54 10.43
CA PHE A 41 1.68 -1.49 9.43
C PHE A 41 2.74 -0.41 9.66
N ILE A 42 3.35 0.05 8.58
CA ILE A 42 4.03 1.35 8.51
C ILE A 42 3.15 2.25 7.66
N LEU A 43 2.75 3.39 8.21
CA LEU A 43 1.79 4.31 7.64
C LEU A 43 2.44 5.69 7.43
N LEU A 44 2.22 6.28 6.27
CA LEU A 44 2.59 7.67 5.98
C LEU A 44 1.35 8.42 5.48
N PRO A 45 1.10 9.64 5.98
CA PRO A 45 -0.07 10.41 5.55
C PRO A 45 0.07 10.85 4.08
N PRO A 46 -1.05 11.14 3.40
CA PRO A 46 -1.02 11.64 2.02
C PRO A 46 -0.17 12.91 1.84
N THR A 47 -0.02 13.71 2.90
CA THR A 47 0.79 14.93 2.94
C THR A 47 2.29 14.68 2.86
N ASP A 48 2.76 13.46 3.14
CA ASP A 48 4.18 13.08 3.02
C ASP A 48 4.58 12.76 1.57
N ARG A 49 3.64 12.83 0.62
CA ARG A 49 3.89 12.59 -0.82
C ARG A 49 5.15 13.27 -1.37
N PRO A 50 5.50 14.52 -1.03
CA PRO A 50 6.74 15.16 -1.53
C PRO A 50 8.03 14.46 -1.11
N PHE A 51 7.99 13.67 -0.04
CA PHE A 51 9.14 12.95 0.51
C PHE A 51 9.19 11.48 0.10
N ILE A 52 8.14 10.98 -0.56
CA ILE A 52 7.99 9.60 -0.99
C ILE A 52 8.36 9.50 -2.48
N PRO A 53 9.42 8.76 -2.84
CA PRO A 53 9.86 8.65 -4.23
C PRO A 53 8.89 7.82 -5.06
N TYR A 54 8.71 8.21 -6.32
CA TYR A 54 7.99 7.44 -7.34
C TYR A 54 8.89 7.29 -8.57
N GLY A 55 8.86 6.11 -9.19
CA GLY A 55 9.48 5.83 -10.47
C GLY A 55 8.51 5.17 -11.44
N MET A 56 8.80 5.25 -12.74
CA MET A 56 8.02 4.59 -13.79
C MET A 56 8.69 3.28 -14.19
N TYR A 57 8.00 2.16 -14.00
CA TYR A 57 8.54 0.81 -14.18
C TYR A 57 7.78 0.05 -15.26
N GLN A 58 8.49 -0.79 -16.02
CA GLN A 58 7.84 -1.74 -16.90
C GLN A 58 7.15 -2.81 -16.02
N PRO A 59 5.84 -3.05 -16.14
CA PRO A 59 5.21 -4.15 -15.44
C PRO A 59 5.76 -5.50 -15.92
N ALA A 60 5.93 -6.42 -14.98
CA ALA A 60 6.35 -7.78 -15.21
C ALA A 60 5.62 -8.73 -14.25
N VAL A 61 5.55 -10.01 -14.59
CA VAL A 61 4.89 -11.04 -13.78
C VAL A 61 5.86 -12.18 -13.50
N TYR A 62 5.81 -12.73 -12.29
CA TYR A 62 6.52 -13.96 -11.98
C TYR A 62 5.81 -15.16 -12.62
N HIS A 63 6.55 -15.94 -13.39
CA HIS A 63 6.11 -17.23 -13.89
C HIS A 63 6.94 -18.33 -13.22
N GLN A 64 6.25 -19.28 -12.58
CA GLN A 64 6.93 -20.43 -11.97
C GLN A 64 7.10 -21.51 -13.04
N ARG A 65 8.34 -21.94 -13.25
CA ARG A 65 8.68 -23.00 -14.18
C ARG A 65 8.44 -24.39 -13.57
N ASP A 66 8.41 -25.41 -14.41
CA ASP A 66 8.20 -26.81 -14.00
C ASP A 66 9.29 -27.34 -13.04
N ASP A 67 10.48 -26.73 -13.05
CA ASP A 67 11.59 -27.04 -12.15
C ASP A 67 11.49 -26.35 -10.77
N GLY A 68 10.46 -25.53 -10.57
CA GLY A 68 10.21 -24.79 -9.33
C GLY A 68 10.87 -23.41 -9.26
N GLU A 69 11.73 -23.05 -10.23
CA GLU A 69 12.36 -21.73 -10.31
C GLU A 69 11.39 -20.67 -10.82
N PHE A 70 11.63 -19.42 -10.44
CA PHE A 70 10.84 -18.28 -10.89
C PHE A 70 11.57 -17.50 -12.00
N GLU A 71 10.84 -17.16 -13.05
CA GLU A 71 11.28 -16.20 -14.06
C GLU A 71 10.43 -14.94 -14.04
N VAL A 72 11.05 -13.80 -14.37
CA VAL A 72 10.37 -12.52 -14.53
C VAL A 72 10.04 -12.34 -16.01
N VAL A 73 8.76 -12.22 -16.34
CA VAL A 73 8.27 -12.02 -17.70
C VAL A 73 7.75 -10.61 -17.85
N ASP A 74 8.46 -9.79 -18.63
CA ASP A 74 8.06 -8.41 -18.93
C ASP A 74 6.76 -8.38 -19.75
N GLN A 75 5.87 -7.46 -19.40
CA GLN A 75 4.69 -7.14 -20.20
C GLN A 75 5.00 -5.99 -21.15
N SER A 76 5.84 -6.21 -22.17
CA SER A 76 6.38 -5.16 -23.05
C SER A 76 5.33 -4.29 -23.74
N ASP A 77 4.14 -4.84 -23.98
CA ASP A 77 3.04 -4.13 -24.65
C ASP A 77 2.19 -3.29 -23.68
N SER A 78 2.52 -3.29 -22.39
CA SER A 78 1.81 -2.54 -21.35
C SER A 78 2.50 -1.21 -21.04
N GLU A 79 1.70 -0.20 -20.70
CA GLU A 79 2.20 1.09 -20.24
C GLU A 79 3.01 0.92 -18.95
N LYS A 80 4.02 1.78 -18.77
CA LYS A 80 4.79 1.81 -17.52
C LYS A 80 3.89 2.23 -16.36
N VAL A 81 4.10 1.59 -15.22
CA VAL A 81 3.35 1.85 -13.99
C VAL A 81 4.17 2.70 -13.02
N PRO A 82 3.58 3.72 -12.39
CA PRO A 82 4.22 4.45 -11.30
C PRO A 82 4.26 3.56 -10.04
N TRP A 83 5.43 3.40 -9.43
CA TRP A 83 5.58 2.65 -8.17
C TRP A 83 6.61 3.28 -7.23
N ILE A 84 6.49 2.99 -5.94
CA ILE A 84 7.42 3.43 -4.90
C ILE A 84 8.59 2.45 -4.84
N PRO A 85 9.83 2.87 -5.16
CA PRO A 85 10.98 1.97 -5.16
C PRO A 85 11.69 1.84 -3.80
N LEU A 86 11.26 2.61 -2.81
CA LEU A 86 11.89 2.67 -1.49
C LEU A 86 11.30 1.60 -0.57
N ASP A 87 12.17 0.84 0.10
CA ASP A 87 11.79 -0.01 1.23
C ASP A 87 11.72 0.85 2.51
N PRO A 88 10.56 0.99 3.16
CA PRO A 88 10.43 1.78 4.39
C PRO A 88 11.08 1.11 5.62
N LEU A 89 11.44 -0.18 5.55
CA LEU A 89 12.15 -0.90 6.62
C LEU A 89 13.65 -0.61 6.61
N ASP A 90 14.22 -0.45 5.42
CA ASP A 90 15.63 -0.13 5.20
C ASP A 90 15.78 0.91 4.07
N PRO A 91 15.45 2.18 4.33
CA PRO A 91 15.42 3.19 3.30
C PRO A 91 16.82 3.56 2.81
N ASP A 92 17.06 3.46 1.50
CA ASP A 92 18.25 3.99 0.84
C ASP A 92 18.18 5.54 0.81
N LEU A 93 18.67 6.16 1.87
CA LEU A 93 18.67 7.62 2.05
C LEU A 93 19.77 8.34 1.26
N ASP A 94 20.68 7.60 0.64
CA ASP A 94 21.66 8.17 -0.29
C ASP A 94 21.00 8.38 -1.65
N ARG A 95 20.20 7.40 -2.09
CA ARG A 95 19.39 7.50 -3.32
C ARG A 95 18.13 8.36 -3.13
N PHE A 96 17.48 8.32 -1.97
CA PHE A 96 16.23 9.01 -1.68
C PHE A 96 16.31 9.89 -0.43
N PRO A 97 17.16 10.93 -0.43
CA PRO A 97 17.45 11.73 0.77
C PRO A 97 16.24 12.48 1.34
N GLN A 98 15.24 12.79 0.50
CA GLN A 98 14.01 13.49 0.92
C GLN A 98 13.17 12.66 1.89
N TYR A 99 13.27 11.33 1.85
CA TYR A 99 12.53 10.44 2.74
C TYR A 99 12.88 10.64 4.22
N ARG A 100 14.04 11.25 4.54
CA ARG A 100 14.41 11.66 5.91
C ARG A 100 13.39 12.61 6.56
N HIS A 101 12.60 13.31 5.75
CA HIS A 101 11.59 14.25 6.22
C HIS A 101 10.22 13.62 6.43
N ALA A 102 10.01 12.40 5.92
CA ALA A 102 8.78 11.64 6.13
C ALA A 102 8.67 11.18 7.59
N GLN A 103 7.45 11.10 8.12
CA GLN A 103 7.20 10.77 9.53
C GLN A 103 6.32 9.51 9.64
N PRO A 104 6.91 8.31 9.57
CA PRO A 104 6.15 7.06 9.58
C PRO A 104 5.50 6.80 10.93
N VAL A 105 4.20 6.52 10.91
CA VAL A 105 3.44 5.99 12.04
C VAL A 105 3.45 4.47 11.96
N ARG A 106 3.75 3.79 13.07
CA ARG A 106 3.74 2.33 13.14
C ARG A 106 2.63 1.84 14.05
N CYS A 107 1.88 0.84 13.61
CA CYS A 107 0.89 0.19 14.45
C CYS A 107 0.84 -1.32 14.19
N SER A 108 0.51 -2.07 15.24
CA SER A 108 0.25 -3.50 15.19
C SER A 108 -1.23 -3.72 15.43
N VAL A 109 -1.89 -4.46 14.55
CA VAL A 109 -3.30 -4.85 14.64
C VAL A 109 -3.33 -6.33 14.96
N LYS A 110 -3.84 -6.69 16.13
CA LYS A 110 -3.88 -8.05 16.66
C LYS A 110 -5.24 -8.69 16.44
N ALA A 111 -5.32 -10.00 16.63
CA ALA A 111 -6.57 -10.75 16.57
C ALA A 111 -7.68 -10.09 17.42
N GLY A 112 -8.83 -9.82 16.78
CA GLY A 112 -9.97 -9.14 17.39
C GLY A 112 -9.98 -7.62 17.22
N GLU A 113 -8.91 -7.02 16.70
CA GLU A 113 -8.80 -5.59 16.46
C GLU A 113 -9.14 -5.23 15.00
N MET A 114 -9.52 -3.96 14.81
CA MET A 114 -9.78 -3.37 13.51
C MET A 114 -8.98 -2.07 13.38
N LEU A 115 -8.28 -1.92 12.26
CA LEU A 115 -7.68 -0.67 11.83
C LEU A 115 -8.58 -0.02 10.79
N PHE A 116 -8.98 1.23 11.05
CA PHE A 116 -9.43 2.11 9.98
C PHE A 116 -8.19 2.72 9.31
N LEU A 117 -7.93 2.30 8.07
CA LEU A 117 -6.88 2.82 7.20
C LEU A 117 -7.54 3.79 6.19
N PRO A 118 -7.37 5.11 6.37
CA PRO A 118 -8.07 6.09 5.53
C PRO A 118 -7.57 6.07 4.09
N SER A 119 -8.43 6.48 3.16
CA SER A 119 -8.07 6.61 1.75
C SER A 119 -6.81 7.47 1.53
N LEU A 120 -6.04 7.11 0.49
CA LEU A 120 -4.78 7.74 0.08
C LEU A 120 -3.60 7.62 1.06
N TRP A 121 -3.77 7.00 2.23
CA TRP A 121 -2.65 6.75 3.14
C TRP A 121 -1.69 5.72 2.54
N PHE A 122 -0.41 6.07 2.54
CA PHE A 122 0.62 5.14 2.15
C PHE A 122 0.82 4.13 3.26
N HIS A 123 0.87 2.86 2.90
CA HIS A 123 1.01 1.78 3.85
C HIS A 123 1.87 0.64 3.32
N HIS A 124 2.67 0.09 4.24
CA HIS A 124 3.47 -1.12 4.06
C HIS A 124 3.07 -2.12 5.14
N VAL A 125 2.91 -3.39 4.78
CA VAL A 125 2.28 -4.39 5.64
C VAL A 125 3.13 -5.64 5.79
N GLN A 126 3.44 -5.99 7.03
CA GLN A 126 4.00 -7.29 7.43
C GLN A 126 2.98 -8.05 8.27
N GLN A 127 3.20 -9.35 8.47
CA GLN A 127 2.28 -10.22 9.21
C GLN A 127 3.01 -11.33 9.94
N SER A 128 2.38 -11.86 10.98
CA SER A 128 2.79 -13.14 11.57
C SER A 128 2.48 -14.32 10.64
N HIS A 129 3.18 -15.44 10.81
CA HIS A 129 2.97 -16.63 9.98
C HIS A 129 1.56 -17.20 10.18
N GLY A 130 0.85 -17.46 9.08
CA GLY A 130 -0.52 -17.97 9.13
C GLY A 130 -1.55 -16.94 9.60
N CYS A 131 -1.22 -15.65 9.56
CA CYS A 131 -2.14 -14.57 9.91
C CYS A 131 -3.39 -14.62 9.02
N ILE A 132 -4.58 -14.51 9.63
CA ILE A 132 -5.87 -14.43 8.94
C ILE A 132 -6.46 -13.04 9.17
N ALA A 133 -6.85 -12.37 8.09
CA ALA A 133 -7.51 -11.08 8.14
C ALA A 133 -8.63 -10.97 7.10
N VAL A 134 -9.58 -10.09 7.35
CA VAL A 134 -10.63 -9.68 6.40
C VAL A 134 -10.59 -8.17 6.31
N ASN A 135 -10.67 -7.62 5.11
CA ASN A 135 -10.78 -6.18 4.95
C ASN A 135 -11.97 -5.80 4.07
N PHE A 136 -12.58 -4.66 4.39
CA PHE A 136 -13.73 -4.10 3.68
C PHE A 136 -13.28 -2.82 3.00
N TRP A 137 -13.45 -2.76 1.68
CA TRP A 137 -13.14 -1.58 0.88
C TRP A 137 -14.42 -0.85 0.53
N TYR A 138 -14.44 0.45 0.82
CA TYR A 138 -15.48 1.38 0.40
C TYR A 138 -14.82 2.45 -0.46
N ASP A 139 -15.29 2.64 -1.68
CA ASP A 139 -14.72 3.64 -2.59
C ASP A 139 -14.73 5.00 -1.89
N MET A 140 -13.62 5.74 -2.01
CA MET A 140 -13.46 7.01 -1.31
C MET A 140 -14.44 8.06 -1.85
N GLU A 141 -14.69 9.11 -1.08
CA GLU A 141 -15.33 10.29 -1.64
C GLU A 141 -14.29 11.13 -2.39
N TYR A 142 -14.50 11.33 -3.69
CA TYR A 142 -13.66 12.18 -4.55
C TYR A 142 -13.99 13.66 -4.33
N ASP A 143 -13.69 14.14 -3.12
CA ASP A 143 -13.97 15.50 -2.67
C ASP A 143 -12.74 16.43 -2.81
N ILE A 144 -12.77 17.56 -2.11
CA ILE A 144 -11.67 18.54 -2.16
C ILE A 144 -10.32 17.95 -1.70
N LYS A 145 -10.31 16.96 -0.81
CA LYS A 145 -9.06 16.32 -0.33
C LYS A 145 -8.36 15.60 -1.47
N TYR A 146 -9.12 14.91 -2.33
CA TYR A 146 -8.59 14.25 -3.51
C TYR A 146 -7.99 15.27 -4.48
N ASN A 147 -8.69 16.38 -4.75
CA ASN A 147 -8.17 17.43 -5.63
C ASN A 147 -6.87 18.05 -5.10
N TYR A 148 -6.77 18.30 -3.79
CA TYR A 148 -5.53 18.78 -3.18
C TYR A 148 -4.41 17.75 -3.25
N PHE A 149 -4.71 16.46 -3.06
CA PHE A 149 -3.72 15.41 -3.22
C PHE A 149 -3.19 15.33 -4.67
N GLN A 150 -4.06 15.42 -5.67
CA GLN A 150 -3.66 15.44 -7.09
C GLN A 150 -2.77 16.64 -7.42
N LEU A 151 -3.09 17.83 -6.87
CA LEU A 151 -2.24 19.01 -6.98
C LEU A 151 -0.86 18.75 -6.34
N LEU A 152 -0.82 18.22 -5.12
CA LEU A 152 0.41 17.90 -4.41
C LEU A 152 1.28 16.90 -5.17
N GLU A 153 0.67 15.83 -5.70
CA GLU A 153 1.33 14.81 -6.50
C GLU A 153 1.94 15.40 -7.79
N THR A 154 1.18 16.23 -8.51
CA THR A 154 1.64 16.91 -9.73
C THR A 154 2.84 17.82 -9.44
N LEU A 155 2.77 18.62 -8.37
CA LEU A 155 3.87 19.50 -7.96
C LEU A 155 5.09 18.70 -7.50
N SER A 156 4.89 17.54 -6.89
CA SER A 156 5.98 16.67 -6.42
C SER A 156 6.68 15.89 -7.55
N GLY A 157 5.99 15.69 -8.69
CA GLY A 157 6.55 15.03 -9.87
C GLY A 157 7.16 15.98 -10.92
N SER A 158 7.09 17.29 -10.69
CA SER A 158 7.56 18.33 -11.63
C SER A 158 9.03 18.74 -11.40
N THR A 159 9.77 17.99 -10.58
CA THR A 159 11.21 18.15 -10.30
C THR A 159 11.97 16.91 -10.72
#